data_AF-A0A8N4I6N9-F1
#
_entry.id   AF-A0A8N4I6N9-F1
#
_cell.length_a   1.000
_cell.length_b   1.000
_cell.length_c   1.000
_cell.angle_alpha   90.00
_cell.angle_beta   90.00
_cell.angle_gamma   90.00
#
_symmetry.space_group_name_H-M   'P 1'
#
loop_
_entity.id
_entity.type
_entity.pdbx_description
1 polymer ?
#
loop_
_entity_poly.entity_id
_entity_poly.type
_entity_poly.pdbx_seq_one_letter_code
_entity_poly.pdbx_strand_id
1 'polypeptide(L)'
;EETSCGGHHHPLPLYLESLPSVYQGKHEDILKHKREDGSLFHSPSATACAFMITGDRDCKQYLEALVQRCGRGVPPTYPVDQDLIKLCLVDHLMQLGCDEHFTNQIGDVMDNLYWNWETKGLEPSKMHDLPLQIFGDSLAFQHLRRHGYRISPERFCRFMREPQMLLYMEENYQDFFGAMYA
;
A
#
# COMPACT_ATOMS: atom_id res chain seq x y z
N GLU A 1 -8.04 20.89 28.87
CA GLU A 1 -6.72 20.93 28.23
C GLU A 1 -6.22 19.50 28.14
N GLU A 2 -6.51 18.84 27.02
CA GLU A 2 -5.97 17.50 26.75
C GLU A 2 -4.70 17.69 25.93
N THR A 3 -3.60 17.22 26.51
CA THR A 3 -2.30 17.09 25.85
C THR A 3 -2.45 16.17 24.65
N SER A 4 -2.41 16.74 23.45
CA SER A 4 -2.24 16.00 22.21
C SER A 4 -0.90 15.25 22.26
N CYS A 5 -0.94 13.96 22.58
CA CYS A 5 0.17 13.07 22.26
C CYS A 5 0.22 12.96 20.74
N GLY A 6 1.15 13.72 20.13
CA GLY A 6 1.38 13.80 18.68
C GLY A 6 1.99 12.52 18.10
N GLY A 7 1.20 11.44 18.12
CA GLY A 7 1.40 10.28 17.26
C GLY A 7 0.12 10.08 16.47
N HIS A 8 0.09 10.54 15.23
CA HIS A 8 -0.98 10.14 14.31
C HIS A 8 -0.73 8.68 13.94
N HIS A 9 -1.24 7.77 14.78
CA HIS A 9 -1.33 6.35 14.43
C HIS A 9 -2.17 6.20 13.16
N HIS A 10 -1.99 5.09 12.43
CA HIS A 10 -2.87 4.72 11.32
C HIS A 10 -4.33 5.09 11.63
N PRO A 11 -5.09 5.63 10.66
CA PRO A 11 -6.44 6.14 10.89
C PRO A 11 -7.22 5.13 11.72
N LEU A 12 -7.78 5.56 12.86
CA LEU A 12 -8.56 4.68 13.75
C LEU A 12 -9.55 3.78 13.00
N PRO A 13 -10.20 4.23 11.89
CA PRO A 13 -11.06 3.37 11.08
C PRO A 13 -10.39 2.14 10.42
N LEU A 14 -9.05 2.08 10.33
CA LEU A 14 -8.31 0.90 9.88
C LEU A 14 -8.48 -0.28 10.86
N TYR A 15 -8.62 0.00 12.16
CA TYR A 15 -8.76 -0.99 13.21
C TYR A 15 -10.19 -1.05 13.77
N LEU A 16 -11.18 -0.73 12.92
CA LEU A 16 -12.58 -0.62 13.30
C LEU A 16 -13.09 -1.86 14.05
N GLU A 17 -12.61 -3.04 13.68
CA GLU A 17 -12.90 -4.33 14.30
C GLU A 17 -12.44 -4.45 15.76
N SER A 18 -11.44 -3.66 16.15
CA SER A 18 -10.85 -3.66 17.50
C SER A 18 -11.39 -2.53 18.37
N LEU A 19 -12.15 -1.59 17.80
CA LEU A 19 -12.69 -0.45 18.53
C LEU A 19 -13.96 -0.84 19.31
N PRO A 20 -14.08 -0.43 20.59
CA PRO A 20 -15.34 -0.55 21.33
C PRO A 20 -16.48 0.17 20.61
N SER A 21 -17.72 -0.28 20.78
CA SER A 21 -18.90 0.28 20.12
C SER A 21 -19.10 1.79 20.34
N VAL A 22 -18.60 2.34 21.45
CA VAL A 22 -18.62 3.78 21.76
C VAL A 22 -17.74 4.59 20.80
N TYR A 23 -16.68 3.99 20.26
CA TYR A 23 -15.75 4.59 19.32
C TYR A 23 -16.02 4.21 17.86
N GLN A 24 -17.02 3.36 17.62
CA GLN A 24 -17.52 3.09 16.27
C GLN A 24 -18.32 4.33 15.84
N GLY A 25 -17.73 5.13 14.95
CA GLY A 25 -18.31 6.39 14.46
C GLY A 25 -19.63 6.20 13.73
N LYS A 26 -20.23 7.31 13.26
CA LYS A 26 -21.47 7.23 12.48
C LYS A 26 -21.23 6.52 11.15
N HIS A 27 -22.30 5.98 10.57
CA HIS A 27 -22.24 5.28 9.27
C HIS A 27 -21.52 6.12 8.20
N GLU A 28 -21.81 7.42 8.14
CA GLU A 28 -21.18 8.35 7.20
C GLU A 28 -19.68 8.50 7.43
N ASP A 29 -19.20 8.49 8.68
CA ASP A 29 -17.78 8.66 9.01
C ASP A 29 -16.96 7.42 8.65
N ILE A 30 -17.55 6.23 8.81
CA ILE A 30 -16.95 4.97 8.38
C ILE A 30 -16.84 4.94 6.85
N LEU A 31 -17.93 5.26 6.15
CA LEU A 31 -17.99 5.16 4.69
C LEU A 31 -17.17 6.23 3.95
N LYS A 32 -16.78 7.34 4.60
CA LYS A 32 -15.82 8.32 4.04
C LYS A 32 -14.48 7.69 3.64
N HIS A 33 -14.10 6.58 4.28
CA HIS A 33 -12.83 5.91 4.05
C HIS A 33 -12.94 4.75 3.05
N LYS A 34 -14.16 4.48 2.53
CA LYS A 34 -14.41 3.44 1.54
C LYS A 34 -13.67 3.75 0.23
N ARG A 35 -13.09 2.73 -0.38
CA ARG A 35 -12.45 2.78 -1.70
C ARG A 35 -13.42 2.40 -2.80
N GLU A 36 -13.01 2.62 -4.04
CA GLU A 36 -13.80 2.29 -5.23
C GLU A 36 -14.10 0.79 -5.35
N ASP A 37 -13.21 -0.05 -4.82
CA ASP A 37 -13.39 -1.51 -4.77
C ASP A 37 -14.34 -1.98 -3.66
N GLY A 38 -14.89 -1.07 -2.86
CA GLY A 38 -15.76 -1.35 -1.73
C GLY A 38 -15.05 -1.65 -0.40
N SER A 39 -13.71 -1.72 -0.40
CA SER A 39 -12.95 -1.97 0.82
C SER A 39 -12.79 -0.72 1.69
N LEU A 40 -12.59 -0.94 3.00
CA LEU A 40 -11.97 0.04 3.88
C LEU A 40 -10.48 -0.26 3.97
N PHE A 41 -9.64 0.68 3.49
CA PHE A 41 -8.17 0.59 3.53
C PHE A 41 -7.58 -0.72 2.99
N HIS A 42 -8.25 -1.40 2.04
CA HIS A 42 -7.86 -2.74 1.60
C HIS A 42 -7.82 -3.79 2.74
N SER A 43 -8.35 -3.50 3.93
CA SER A 43 -8.36 -4.40 5.09
C SER A 43 -9.66 -5.22 5.12
N PRO A 44 -9.61 -6.55 4.98
CA PRO A 44 -10.81 -7.37 5.06
C PRO A 44 -11.48 -7.35 6.43
N SER A 45 -10.71 -7.25 7.54
CA SER A 45 -11.27 -7.17 8.90
C SER A 45 -12.05 -5.87 9.10
N ALA A 46 -11.45 -4.73 8.73
CA ALA A 46 -12.09 -3.42 8.83
C ALA A 46 -13.35 -3.36 7.94
N THR A 47 -13.27 -3.91 6.72
CA THR A 47 -14.40 -3.95 5.78
C THR A 47 -15.54 -4.85 6.28
N ALA A 48 -15.22 -5.99 6.90
CA ALA A 48 -16.22 -6.87 7.51
C ALA A 48 -16.93 -6.18 8.68
N CYS A 49 -16.19 -5.50 9.56
CA CYS A 49 -16.78 -4.73 10.64
C CYS A 49 -17.66 -3.59 10.12
N ALA A 50 -17.18 -2.86 9.10
CA ALA A 50 -17.94 -1.80 8.45
C ALA A 50 -19.25 -2.33 7.84
N PHE A 51 -19.22 -3.50 7.18
CA PHE A 51 -20.43 -4.15 6.68
C PHE A 51 -21.41 -4.51 7.81
N MET A 52 -20.91 -5.08 8.92
CA MET A 52 -21.76 -5.45 10.06
C MET A 52 -22.46 -4.24 10.70
N ILE A 53 -21.79 -3.08 10.74
CA ILE A 53 -22.34 -1.84 11.30
C ILE A 53 -23.30 -1.17 10.31
N THR A 54 -22.90 -1.06 9.04
CA THR A 54 -23.56 -0.19 8.07
C THR A 54 -24.53 -0.89 7.13
N GLY A 55 -24.36 -2.20 6.90
CA GLY A 55 -25.08 -2.95 5.87
C GLY A 55 -24.71 -2.56 4.43
N ASP A 56 -23.59 -1.85 4.22
CA ASP A 56 -23.16 -1.37 2.90
C ASP A 56 -22.91 -2.53 1.92
N ARG A 57 -23.51 -2.42 0.72
CA ARG A 57 -23.48 -3.49 -0.27
C ARG A 57 -22.13 -3.63 -0.96
N ASP A 58 -21.37 -2.55 -1.09
CA ASP A 58 -20.07 -2.59 -1.76
C ASP A 58 -19.04 -3.28 -0.86
N CYS A 59 -19.08 -3.01 0.45
CA CYS A 59 -18.31 -3.75 1.45
C CYS A 59 -18.58 -5.25 1.37
N LYS A 60 -19.86 -5.64 1.26
CA LYS A 60 -20.25 -7.04 1.10
C LYS A 60 -19.70 -7.63 -0.21
N GLN A 61 -19.83 -6.92 -1.33
CA GLN A 61 -19.37 -7.38 -2.63
C GLN A 61 -17.85 -7.59 -2.66
N TYR A 62 -17.09 -6.69 -2.06
CA TYR A 62 -15.65 -6.83 -1.87
C TYR A 62 -15.30 -8.13 -1.11
N LEU A 63 -15.95 -8.37 0.03
CA LEU A 63 -15.70 -9.56 0.86
C LEU A 63 -16.10 -10.85 0.15
N GLU A 64 -17.23 -10.87 -0.56
CA GLU A 64 -17.66 -12.04 -1.33
C GLU A 64 -16.67 -12.36 -2.46
N ALA A 65 -16.21 -11.35 -3.19
CA ALA A 65 -15.18 -11.52 -4.23
C ALA A 65 -13.86 -12.03 -3.66
N LEU A 66 -13.48 -11.55 -2.47
CA LEU A 66 -12.27 -11.97 -1.78
C LEU A 66 -12.33 -13.44 -1.32
N VAL A 67 -13.43 -13.84 -0.69
CA VAL A 67 -13.64 -15.22 -0.23
C VAL A 67 -13.69 -16.19 -1.42
N GLN A 68 -14.35 -15.81 -2.52
CA GLN A 68 -14.38 -16.62 -3.74
C GLN A 68 -12.98 -16.85 -4.32
N ARG A 69 -12.08 -15.85 -4.24
CA ARG A 69 -10.70 -15.97 -4.70
C ARG A 69 -9.80 -16.78 -3.77
N CYS A 70 -9.89 -16.55 -2.47
CA CYS A 70 -8.95 -17.13 -1.49
C CYS A 70 -9.42 -18.46 -0.89
N GLY A 71 -10.68 -18.86 -1.13
CA GLY A 71 -11.21 -20.16 -0.73
C GLY A 71 -11.61 -20.23 0.74
N ARG A 72 -10.68 -20.59 1.64
CA ARG A 72 -10.98 -20.90 3.07
C ARG A 72 -10.52 -19.83 4.08
N GLY A 73 -9.86 -18.78 3.62
CA GLY A 73 -9.38 -17.68 4.46
C GLY A 73 -9.14 -16.45 3.60
N VAL A 74 -8.83 -15.33 4.25
CA VAL A 74 -8.52 -14.06 3.57
C VAL A 74 -7.20 -13.52 4.10
N PRO A 75 -6.40 -12.82 3.27
CA PRO A 75 -5.20 -12.14 3.74
C PRO A 75 -5.57 -10.95 4.66
N PRO A 76 -4.62 -10.40 5.43
CA PRO A 76 -4.84 -9.18 6.21
C PRO A 76 -5.04 -7.93 5.33
N THR A 77 -4.59 -7.95 4.07
CA THR A 77 -4.73 -6.84 3.12
C THR A 77 -4.97 -7.36 1.71
N TYR A 78 -5.89 -6.74 0.95
CA TYR A 78 -6.18 -7.07 -0.44
C TYR A 78 -6.81 -5.88 -1.21
N PRO A 79 -6.51 -5.66 -2.51
CA PRO A 79 -5.56 -6.40 -3.33
C PRO A 79 -4.12 -6.20 -2.86
N VAL A 80 -3.29 -7.21 -3.11
CA VAL A 80 -1.85 -7.13 -2.82
C VAL A 80 -1.15 -6.59 -4.06
N ASP A 81 -0.19 -5.68 -3.87
CA ASP A 81 0.62 -5.15 -4.95
C ASP A 81 1.59 -6.24 -5.47
N GLN A 82 1.19 -6.89 -6.55
CA GLN A 82 1.96 -7.97 -7.16
C GLN A 82 3.27 -7.48 -7.78
N ASP A 83 3.31 -6.25 -8.28
CA ASP A 83 4.50 -5.69 -8.89
C ASP A 83 5.53 -5.40 -7.80
N LEU A 84 5.09 -4.84 -6.67
CA LEU A 84 5.94 -4.65 -5.48
C LEU A 84 6.46 -5.98 -4.93
N ILE A 85 5.63 -7.02 -4.81
CA ILE A 85 6.09 -8.34 -4.36
C ILE A 85 7.18 -8.89 -5.27
N LYS A 86 6.98 -8.87 -6.58
CA LYS A 86 7.96 -9.37 -7.55
C LYS A 86 9.27 -8.59 -7.44
N LEU A 87 9.18 -7.27 -7.29
CA LEU A 87 10.33 -6.41 -7.13
C LEU A 87 11.10 -6.72 -5.85
N CYS A 88 10.41 -6.87 -4.71
CA CYS A 88 11.03 -7.30 -3.45
C CYS A 88 11.69 -8.67 -3.58
N LEU A 89 11.06 -9.63 -4.28
CA LEU A 89 11.67 -10.94 -4.52
C LEU A 89 12.95 -10.84 -5.34
N VAL A 90 12.96 -10.00 -6.39
CA VAL A 90 14.17 -9.75 -7.17
C VAL A 90 15.26 -9.12 -6.29
N ASP A 91 14.92 -8.12 -5.48
CA ASP A 91 15.89 -7.49 -4.57
C ASP A 91 16.52 -8.52 -3.62
N HIS A 92 15.71 -9.37 -2.98
CA HIS A 92 16.20 -10.44 -2.12
C HIS A 92 17.12 -11.43 -2.86
N LEU A 93 16.77 -11.84 -4.08
CA LEU A 93 17.62 -12.74 -4.88
C LEU A 93 18.98 -12.11 -5.20
N MET A 94 19.00 -10.82 -5.54
CA MET A 94 20.24 -10.09 -5.80
C MET A 94 21.07 -9.89 -4.53
N GLN A 95 20.44 -9.56 -3.40
CA GLN A 95 21.13 -9.41 -2.12
C GLN A 95 21.76 -10.73 -1.64
N LEU A 96 21.12 -11.86 -1.92
CA LEU A 96 21.65 -13.19 -1.62
C LEU A 96 22.71 -13.67 -2.63
N GLY A 97 22.90 -12.96 -3.75
CA GLY A 97 23.81 -13.37 -4.83
C GLY A 97 23.33 -14.60 -5.59
N CYS A 98 22.02 -14.82 -5.67
CA CYS A 98 21.40 -15.96 -6.36
C CYS A 98 20.72 -15.57 -7.69
N ASP A 99 20.85 -14.31 -8.12
CA ASP A 99 20.19 -13.75 -9.30
C ASP A 99 20.64 -14.38 -10.62
N GLU A 100 21.87 -14.92 -10.68
CA GLU A 100 22.39 -15.63 -11.86
C GLU A 100 21.56 -16.86 -12.25
N HIS A 101 20.84 -17.48 -11.30
CA HIS A 101 19.98 -18.63 -11.56
C HIS A 101 18.61 -18.24 -12.13
N PHE A 102 18.25 -16.96 -12.07
CA PHE A 102 16.92 -16.44 -12.41
C PHE A 102 16.98 -15.32 -13.45
N THR A 103 18.06 -15.24 -14.24
CA THR A 103 18.31 -14.10 -15.16
C THR A 103 17.14 -13.82 -16.10
N ASN A 104 16.51 -14.86 -16.66
CA ASN A 104 15.37 -14.68 -17.57
C ASN A 104 14.15 -14.11 -16.84
N GLN A 105 13.81 -14.66 -15.68
CA GLN A 105 12.67 -14.21 -14.87
C GLN A 105 12.87 -12.79 -14.36
N ILE A 106 14.10 -12.45 -13.96
CA ILE A 106 14.46 -11.09 -13.55
C ILE A 106 14.34 -10.14 -14.73
N GLY A 107 14.79 -10.54 -15.93
CA GLY A 107 14.60 -9.78 -17.17
C GLY A 107 13.13 -9.46 -17.44
N ASP A 108 12.25 -10.48 -17.40
CA ASP A 108 10.81 -10.30 -17.60
C ASP A 108 10.19 -9.33 -16.57
N VAL A 109 10.62 -9.42 -15.30
CA VAL A 109 10.16 -8.49 -14.25
C VAL A 109 10.66 -7.07 -14.52
N MET A 110 11.91 -6.89 -14.93
CA MET A 110 12.49 -5.58 -15.25
C MET A 110 11.81 -4.93 -16.45
N ASP A 111 11.53 -5.69 -17.51
CA ASP A 111 10.84 -5.18 -18.70
C ASP A 111 9.41 -4.73 -18.38
N ASN A 112 8.68 -5.52 -17.59
CA ASN A 112 7.34 -5.15 -17.13
C ASN A 112 7.38 -3.91 -16.22
N LEU A 113 8.34 -3.87 -15.29
CA LEU A 113 8.55 -2.74 -14.40
C LEU A 113 8.88 -1.46 -15.17
N TYR A 114 9.76 -1.54 -16.16
CA TYR A 114 10.12 -0.42 -17.02
C TYR A 114 8.92 0.08 -17.82
N TRP A 115 8.16 -0.83 -18.42
CA TRP A 115 6.92 -0.48 -19.12
C TRP A 115 5.97 0.27 -18.20
N ASN A 116 5.69 -0.28 -17.01
CA ASN A 116 4.83 0.37 -16.03
C ASN A 116 5.39 1.73 -15.54
N TRP A 117 6.71 1.84 -15.39
CA TRP A 117 7.39 3.07 -14.99
C TRP A 117 7.22 4.21 -16.00
N GLU A 118 7.23 3.88 -17.29
CA GLU A 118 7.04 4.86 -18.38
C GLU A 118 5.56 5.13 -18.66
N THR A 119 4.69 4.11 -18.58
CA THR A 119 3.27 4.26 -18.98
C THR A 119 2.36 4.72 -17.86
N LYS A 120 2.60 4.31 -16.60
CA LYS A 120 1.75 4.77 -15.48
C LYS A 120 2.15 6.19 -15.14
N GLY A 121 1.22 7.13 -15.29
CA GLY A 121 1.39 8.51 -14.83
C GLY A 121 1.60 8.59 -13.31
N LEU A 122 1.94 9.79 -12.84
CA LEU A 122 2.03 10.11 -11.42
C LEU A 122 0.62 10.18 -10.80
N GLU A 123 0.01 9.03 -10.55
CA GLU A 123 -1.30 8.99 -9.90
C GLU A 123 -1.22 9.57 -8.47
N PRO A 124 -2.21 10.38 -8.05
CA PRO A 124 -2.30 10.83 -6.67
C PRO A 124 -2.65 9.65 -5.77
N SER A 125 -1.75 9.32 -4.85
CA SER A 125 -1.95 8.26 -3.88
C SER A 125 -2.62 8.82 -2.63
N LYS A 126 -3.46 8.02 -1.98
CA LYS A 126 -3.98 8.39 -0.65
C LYS A 126 -2.80 8.44 0.32
N MET A 127 -2.78 9.40 1.26
CA MET A 127 -1.66 9.56 2.20
C MET A 127 -1.28 8.27 2.94
N HIS A 128 -2.26 7.44 3.27
CA HIS A 128 -2.03 6.15 3.93
C HIS A 128 -1.26 5.12 3.07
N ASP A 129 -1.32 5.24 1.73
CA ASP A 129 -0.59 4.36 0.82
C ASP A 129 0.83 4.87 0.54
N LEU A 130 1.14 6.08 1.02
CA LEU A 130 2.40 6.77 0.72
C LEU A 130 3.65 6.00 1.18
N PRO A 131 3.69 5.36 2.35
CA PRO A 131 4.86 4.57 2.77
C PRO A 131 5.23 3.47 1.78
N LEU A 132 4.26 2.64 1.39
CA LEU A 132 4.47 1.55 0.44
C LEU A 132 4.78 2.08 -0.96
N GLN A 133 4.17 3.19 -1.37
CA GLN A 133 4.45 3.79 -2.66
C GLN A 133 5.89 4.31 -2.75
N ILE A 134 6.36 5.09 -1.76
CA ILE A 134 7.74 5.61 -1.76
C ILE A 134 8.73 4.45 -1.73
N PHE A 135 8.47 3.43 -0.91
CA PHE A 135 9.29 2.22 -0.87
C PHE A 135 9.34 1.53 -2.25
N GLY A 136 8.19 1.26 -2.86
CA GLY A 136 8.12 0.64 -4.18
C GLY A 136 8.79 1.47 -5.28
N ASP A 137 8.56 2.78 -5.32
CA ASP A 137 9.20 3.69 -6.28
C ASP A 137 10.72 3.75 -6.09
N SER A 138 11.19 3.68 -4.83
CA SER A 138 12.63 3.65 -4.50
C SER A 138 13.33 2.39 -4.99
N LEU A 139 12.73 1.22 -4.72
CA LEU A 139 13.23 -0.07 -5.19
C LEU A 139 13.22 -0.09 -6.72
N ALA A 140 12.11 0.36 -7.34
CA ALA A 140 11.96 0.30 -8.78
C ALA A 140 13.02 1.15 -9.47
N PHE A 141 13.21 2.37 -8.97
CA PHE A 141 14.25 3.27 -9.44
C PHE A 141 15.65 2.68 -9.31
N GLN A 142 15.97 2.10 -8.15
CA GLN A 142 17.27 1.49 -7.88
C GLN A 142 17.54 0.33 -8.85
N HIS A 143 16.60 -0.59 -9.00
CA HIS A 143 16.77 -1.77 -9.85
C HIS A 143 16.87 -1.40 -11.33
N LEU A 144 15.93 -0.61 -11.84
CA LEU A 144 15.95 -0.19 -13.25
C LEU A 144 17.28 0.51 -13.60
N ARG A 145 17.78 1.39 -12.73
CA ARG A 145 19.07 2.06 -12.96
C ARG A 145 20.25 1.07 -12.88
N ARG A 146 20.24 0.12 -11.94
CA ARG A 146 21.27 -0.93 -11.82
C ARG A 146 21.32 -1.84 -13.06
N HIS A 147 20.16 -2.13 -13.66
CA HIS A 147 20.04 -2.93 -14.89
C HIS A 147 20.26 -2.13 -16.19
N GLY A 148 20.64 -0.85 -16.10
CA GLY A 148 21.04 -0.04 -17.26
C GLY A 148 19.90 0.69 -17.97
N TYR A 149 18.68 0.67 -17.44
CA TYR A 149 17.56 1.44 -17.99
C TYR A 149 17.75 2.95 -17.74
N ARG A 150 17.45 3.75 -18.76
CA ARG A 150 17.53 5.22 -18.68
C ARG A 150 16.22 5.79 -18.16
N ILE A 151 16.14 5.97 -16.85
CA ILE A 151 14.97 6.53 -16.17
C ILE A 151 15.26 7.86 -15.47
N SER A 152 14.26 8.72 -15.46
CA SER A 152 14.27 10.01 -14.76
C SER A 152 14.10 9.81 -13.24
N PRO A 153 14.87 10.53 -12.39
CA PRO A 153 14.65 10.52 -10.94
C PRO A 153 13.38 11.26 -10.52
N GLU A 154 12.74 12.00 -11.42
CA GLU A 154 11.64 12.89 -11.07
C GLU A 154 10.43 12.17 -10.45
N ARG A 155 10.15 10.95 -10.91
CA ARG A 155 9.06 10.12 -10.37
C ARG A 155 9.31 9.75 -8.92
N PHE A 156 10.51 9.24 -8.61
CA PHE A 156 10.92 8.93 -7.25
C PHE A 156 10.99 10.20 -6.37
N CYS A 157 11.55 11.29 -6.89
CA CYS A 157 11.77 12.54 -6.15
C CYS A 157 10.50 13.40 -5.95
N ARG A 158 9.32 12.90 -6.32
CA ARG A 158 8.06 13.67 -6.26
C ARG A 158 7.74 14.15 -4.84
N PHE A 159 7.93 13.29 -3.84
CA PHE A 159 7.62 13.62 -2.45
C PHE A 159 8.37 14.85 -1.94
N MET A 160 9.57 15.13 -2.46
CA MET A 160 10.34 16.33 -2.11
C MET A 160 9.73 17.64 -2.62
N ARG A 161 8.85 17.58 -3.63
CA ARG A 161 8.21 18.77 -4.23
C ARG A 161 6.85 19.08 -3.61
N GLU A 162 6.32 18.19 -2.78
CA GLU A 162 5.00 18.31 -2.16
C GLU A 162 5.13 18.48 -0.65
N PRO A 163 5.03 19.71 -0.10
CA PRO A 163 5.22 19.98 1.34
C PRO A 163 4.32 19.13 2.24
N GLN A 164 3.11 18.79 1.77
CA GLN A 164 2.17 17.95 2.52
C GLN A 164 2.67 16.51 2.67
N MET A 165 3.34 15.96 1.65
CA MET A 165 3.95 14.64 1.71
C MET A 165 5.13 14.63 2.70
N LEU A 166 5.96 15.67 2.69
CA LEU A 166 7.08 15.82 3.62
C LEU A 166 6.60 15.90 5.08
N LEU A 167 5.61 16.74 5.37
CA LEU A 167 5.03 16.83 6.71
C LEU A 167 4.45 15.49 7.16
N TYR A 168 3.73 14.79 6.28
CA TYR A 168 3.20 13.46 6.59
C TYR A 168 4.32 12.44 6.87
N MET A 169 5.43 12.47 6.12
CA MET A 169 6.59 11.61 6.36
C MET A 169 7.25 11.89 7.71
N GLU A 170 7.38 13.16 8.09
CA GLU A 170 7.96 13.55 9.39
C GLU A 170 7.08 13.10 10.56
N GLU A 171 5.76 13.27 10.45
CA GLU A 171 4.80 12.89 11.49
C GLU A 171 4.60 11.37 11.61
N ASN A 172 4.73 10.63 10.51
CA ASN A 172 4.42 9.19 10.43
C ASN A 172 5.66 8.35 10.11
N TYR A 173 6.85 8.82 10.47
CA TYR A 173 8.13 8.20 10.07
C TYR A 173 8.22 6.70 10.39
N GLN A 174 7.56 6.24 11.47
CA GLN A 174 7.50 4.82 11.85
C GLN A 174 6.86 3.94 10.77
N ASP A 175 5.83 4.43 10.08
CA ASP A 175 5.16 3.69 9.00
C ASP A 175 6.10 3.54 7.78
N PHE A 176 6.94 4.56 7.52
CA PHE A 176 7.96 4.50 6.49
C PHE A 176 9.09 3.53 6.86
N PHE A 177 9.53 3.52 8.13
CA PHE A 177 10.45 2.49 8.61
C PHE A 177 9.85 1.09 8.47
N GLY A 178 8.59 0.90 8.87
CA GLY A 178 7.88 -0.36 8.70
C GLY A 178 7.85 -0.83 7.24
N ALA A 179 7.52 0.06 6.31
CA ALA A 179 7.48 -0.28 4.89
C ALA A 179 8.86 -0.65 4.31
N MET A 180 9.95 -0.02 4.77
CA MET A 180 11.30 -0.27 4.25
C MET A 180 11.96 -1.53 4.82
N TYR A 181 11.53 -1.98 6.00
CA TYR A 181 12.15 -3.10 6.74
C TYR A 181 11.19 -4.29 6.93
N ALA A 182 10.03 -4.30 6.27
CA ALA A 182 9.12 -5.43 6.19
C ALA A 182 9.57 -6.45 5.13
#